data_AF-A0A1G3BYP7-F1
#
_entry.id   AF-A0A1G3BYP7-F1
#
_cell.length_a   1.000
_cell.length_b   1.000
_cell.length_c   1.000
_cell.angle_alpha   90.00
_cell.angle_beta   90.00
_cell.angle_gamma   90.00
#
_symmetry.space_group_name_H-M   'P 1'
#
loop_
_entity.id
_entity.type
_entity.pdbx_description
1 polymer ?
#
loop_
_entity_poly.entity_id
_entity_poly.type
_entity_poly.pdbx_seq_one_letter_code
_entity_poly.pdbx_strand_id
1 'polypeptide(L)'
;MKKTNLITLFSIIVFSFILISDLYAETPKSKAITKKCPACSKLYSAETKFCGEDGAKLVDITAKLVCPDCKKEGAAGEKFCKEHGKKLVPLTETVPSQETDAIKQKIELARKYYKEGCNYCDAESYDLAIESYKKAEEAFPDFPELHHNMGWLYSKLGDAEKAIRHLQKYIVLAPNANDITEVQSYIVVITQAMEKRKSVVDTFKSRDEVMKKASAEQKKKYGSVIIPAGEFIMGTDEAREDTYPEHKVYLDAFEIDCYEVTNAQYWEFLEYIKKTNDHSKCLKEEPSGKDHTPRFWDNEYYNVPDYPVVRIDWYDAYAYAAWAGKRLPTEAEWEKAVRGMDGRNFPWGNEWDAMRCNLSGEPKPVGSVEAGKSIYGCYDMSGSVHEWCADWYLETYYTETPYKNPKGPDSGIRRVIRGGSRFSKPFQIRTFTRKSEQPNLFNVALGFRCAKDAKQK
;
A
#
# COMPACT_ATOMS: atom_id res chain seq x y z
N MET A 1 -31.51 39.74 -16.60
CA MET A 1 -30.62 40.74 -17.25
C MET A 1 -29.19 40.54 -16.74
N LYS A 2 -28.19 40.87 -17.57
CA LYS A 2 -26.74 41.12 -17.32
C LYS A 2 -26.31 41.28 -15.84
N LYS A 3 -25.12 40.84 -15.36
CA LYS A 3 -23.89 40.33 -16.01
C LYS A 3 -22.89 39.76 -14.95
N THR A 4 -22.03 38.80 -15.33
CA THR A 4 -20.61 38.52 -14.87
C THR A 4 -20.22 38.77 -13.39
N ASN A 5 -19.51 37.90 -12.65
CA ASN A 5 -18.29 37.11 -12.95
C ASN A 5 -17.99 36.19 -11.72
N LEU A 6 -17.06 35.21 -11.63
CA LEU A 6 -16.10 34.51 -12.50
C LEU A 6 -15.67 33.18 -11.79
N ILE A 7 -14.79 32.38 -12.41
CA ILE A 7 -14.00 31.24 -11.86
C ILE A 7 -14.78 29.92 -11.64
N THR A 8 -14.74 29.06 -12.67
CA THR A 8 -14.89 27.60 -12.55
C THR A 8 -13.86 26.89 -13.42
N LEU A 9 -13.52 25.66 -13.05
CA LEU A 9 -12.49 24.81 -13.65
C LEU A 9 -12.60 24.66 -15.18
N PHE A 10 -11.46 24.68 -15.86
CA PHE A 10 -11.35 24.38 -17.28
C PHE A 10 -11.34 22.87 -17.54
N SER A 11 -12.14 22.43 -18.50
CA SER A 11 -12.04 21.12 -19.16
C SER A 11 -12.21 21.34 -20.66
N ILE A 12 -11.51 20.53 -21.46
CA ILE A 12 -11.63 20.40 -22.92
C ILE A 12 -11.22 21.65 -23.74
N ILE A 13 -10.10 21.56 -24.45
CA ILE A 13 -9.94 22.17 -25.79
C ILE A 13 -9.32 21.13 -26.72
N VAL A 14 -9.90 21.00 -27.91
CA VAL A 14 -9.48 20.13 -29.01
C VAL A 14 -9.70 20.91 -30.32
N PHE A 15 -8.72 20.88 -31.25
CA PHE A 15 -8.77 21.34 -32.66
C PHE A 15 -9.03 22.86 -32.92
N SER A 16 -8.24 23.66 -33.66
CA SER A 16 -7.49 23.42 -34.90
C SER A 16 -6.63 24.65 -35.36
N PHE A 17 -5.81 24.42 -36.41
CA PHE A 17 -5.27 25.38 -37.41
C PHE A 17 -4.19 26.42 -37.03
N ILE A 18 -2.94 26.13 -37.43
CA ILE A 18 -2.12 27.03 -38.26
C ILE A 18 -1.43 26.21 -39.37
N LEU A 19 -1.62 26.61 -40.63
CA LEU A 19 -0.76 26.34 -41.80
C LEU A 19 -0.04 27.68 -42.08
N ILE A 20 1.28 27.76 -42.26
CA ILE A 20 2.13 27.65 -43.48
C ILE A 20 3.54 28.07 -42.95
N SER A 21 4.73 27.61 -43.36
CA SER A 21 5.28 27.16 -44.66
C SER A 21 6.38 26.09 -44.50
N ASP A 22 6.68 25.41 -45.60
CA ASP A 22 7.79 24.46 -45.78
C ASP A 22 9.17 24.99 -45.37
N LEU A 23 10.01 24.12 -44.79
CA LEU A 23 11.31 23.75 -45.37
C LEU A 23 11.87 22.46 -44.71
N TYR A 24 12.03 21.42 -45.51
CA TYR A 24 12.83 20.19 -45.29
C TYR A 24 12.78 19.44 -43.95
N ALA A 25 12.14 18.27 -43.99
CA ALA A 25 12.59 17.13 -43.20
C ALA A 25 13.91 16.57 -43.74
N GLU A 26 14.86 16.25 -42.86
CA GLU A 26 15.86 15.21 -43.12
C GLU A 26 15.80 14.15 -42.02
N THR A 27 15.77 12.89 -42.44
CA THR A 27 15.89 11.72 -41.58
C THR A 27 17.30 11.58 -41.01
N PRO A 28 17.50 10.81 -39.92
CA PRO A 28 18.84 10.39 -39.53
C PRO A 28 19.41 9.48 -40.63
N LYS A 29 20.18 10.06 -41.55
CA LYS A 29 20.92 9.33 -42.57
C LYS A 29 21.85 8.33 -41.86
N SER A 30 21.72 7.05 -42.21
CA SER A 30 22.71 6.03 -41.82
C SER A 30 24.08 6.52 -42.27
N LYS A 31 25.01 6.74 -41.33
CA LYS A 31 26.34 7.28 -41.67
C LYS A 31 27.06 6.30 -42.60
N ALA A 32 27.17 6.66 -43.87
CA ALA A 32 27.78 5.80 -44.88
C ALA A 32 29.23 5.49 -44.49
N ILE A 33 29.54 4.20 -44.46
CA ILE A 33 30.89 3.69 -44.25
C ILE A 33 31.63 3.85 -45.57
N THR A 34 32.58 4.77 -45.63
CA THR A 34 33.34 5.08 -46.85
C THR A 34 34.84 5.00 -46.66
N LYS A 35 35.34 4.66 -45.47
CA LYS A 35 36.77 4.66 -45.13
C LYS A 35 37.22 3.37 -44.47
N LYS A 36 38.46 2.97 -44.74
CA LYS A 36 39.12 1.76 -44.24
C LYS A 36 40.49 2.08 -43.65
N CYS A 37 40.89 1.42 -42.57
CA CYS A 37 42.27 1.44 -42.10
C CYS A 37 43.15 0.53 -43.00
N PRO A 38 44.28 1.00 -43.55
CA PRO A 38 45.15 0.15 -44.37
C PRO A 38 45.89 -0.94 -43.55
N ALA A 39 46.03 -0.78 -42.23
CA ALA A 39 46.71 -1.74 -41.36
C ALA A 39 45.74 -2.82 -40.82
N CYS A 40 44.82 -2.44 -39.90
CA CYS A 40 43.88 -3.40 -39.29
C CYS A 40 42.63 -3.74 -40.15
N SER A 41 42.48 -3.15 -41.34
CA SER A 41 41.32 -3.31 -42.22
C SER A 41 39.94 -2.88 -41.66
N LYS A 42 39.88 -2.32 -40.44
CA LYS A 42 38.63 -1.85 -39.82
C LYS A 42 37.99 -0.70 -40.61
N LEU A 43 36.65 -0.68 -40.62
CA LEU A 43 35.83 0.22 -41.43
C LEU A 43 35.25 1.37 -40.60
N TYR A 44 35.13 2.54 -41.22
CA TYR A 44 34.78 3.80 -40.56
C TYR A 44 33.84 4.68 -41.40
N SER A 45 33.10 5.55 -40.71
CA SER A 45 32.29 6.58 -41.35
C SER A 45 33.15 7.64 -42.05
N ALA A 46 32.58 8.33 -43.04
CA ALA A 46 33.27 9.36 -43.82
C ALA A 46 33.92 10.49 -42.97
N GLU A 47 33.37 10.76 -41.78
CA GLU A 47 33.82 11.81 -40.86
C GLU A 47 35.09 11.44 -40.09
N THR A 48 35.36 10.15 -39.88
CA THR A 48 36.54 9.68 -39.15
C THR A 48 37.81 9.81 -40.01
N LYS A 49 38.93 10.23 -39.40
CA LYS A 49 40.20 10.49 -40.10
C LYS A 49 41.32 9.51 -39.76
N PHE A 50 41.28 8.89 -38.58
CA PHE A 50 42.32 7.99 -38.06
C PHE A 50 41.69 6.77 -37.38
N CYS A 51 42.42 5.66 -37.38
CA CYS A 51 42.03 4.41 -36.74
C CYS A 51 42.10 4.53 -35.20
N GLY A 52 41.07 4.01 -34.51
CA GLY A 52 41.00 4.04 -33.04
C GLY A 52 41.82 2.95 -32.34
N GLU A 53 42.40 1.99 -33.08
CA GLU A 53 43.16 0.87 -32.51
C GLU A 53 44.67 0.98 -32.79
N ASP A 54 45.06 1.41 -34.00
CA ASP A 54 46.46 1.49 -34.44
C ASP A 54 46.93 2.92 -34.79
N GLY A 55 46.04 3.92 -34.74
CA GLY A 55 46.34 5.32 -35.06
C GLY A 55 46.58 5.64 -36.54
N ALA A 56 46.54 4.67 -37.45
CA ALA A 56 46.83 4.89 -38.86
C ALA A 56 45.77 5.77 -39.55
N LYS A 57 46.21 6.54 -40.55
CA LYS A 57 45.33 7.41 -41.35
C LYS A 57 44.46 6.57 -42.29
N LEU A 58 43.16 6.84 -42.29
CA LEU A 58 42.18 6.06 -43.05
C LEU A 58 42.14 6.47 -44.54
N VAL A 59 41.88 5.50 -45.42
CA VAL A 59 41.76 5.68 -46.88
C VAL A 59 40.33 5.44 -47.36
N ASP A 60 39.90 6.16 -48.40
CA ASP A 60 38.55 6.05 -48.95
C ASP A 60 38.33 4.78 -49.79
N ILE A 61 37.14 4.21 -49.70
CA ILE A 61 36.73 2.97 -50.37
C ILE A 61 36.01 3.32 -51.68
N THR A 62 36.65 3.05 -52.81
CA THR A 62 36.04 3.14 -54.14
C THR A 62 35.09 1.96 -54.38
N ALA A 63 33.84 2.10 -53.95
CA ALA A 63 32.83 1.05 -54.07
C ALA A 63 32.46 0.76 -55.54
N LYS A 64 32.65 -0.50 -55.96
CA LYS A 64 32.13 -1.02 -57.23
C LYS A 64 30.62 -1.21 -57.16
N LEU A 65 29.90 -0.72 -58.17
CA LEU A 65 28.45 -0.84 -58.31
C LEU A 65 28.12 -1.95 -59.33
N VAL A 66 27.22 -2.87 -58.97
CA VAL A 66 26.80 -3.99 -59.82
C VAL A 66 25.30 -3.99 -60.08
N CYS A 67 24.87 -4.61 -61.19
CA CYS A 67 23.47 -4.89 -61.44
C CYS A 67 22.96 -5.99 -60.50
N PRO A 68 21.82 -5.81 -59.80
CA PRO A 68 21.26 -6.86 -58.94
C PRO A 68 20.87 -8.13 -59.72
N ASP A 69 20.49 -7.99 -61.00
CA ASP A 69 19.96 -9.09 -61.81
C ASP A 69 21.08 -9.82 -62.57
N CYS A 70 21.87 -9.13 -63.40
CA CYS A 70 22.92 -9.77 -64.21
C CYS A 70 24.33 -9.75 -63.59
N LYS A 71 24.51 -9.20 -62.39
CA LYS A 71 25.77 -9.13 -61.60
C LYS A 71 26.97 -8.42 -62.28
N LYS A 72 26.82 -7.92 -63.50
CA LYS A 72 27.85 -7.10 -64.19
C LYS A 72 28.10 -5.80 -63.43
N GLU A 73 29.38 -5.41 -63.36
CA GLU A 73 29.80 -4.09 -62.89
C GLU A 73 29.35 -2.99 -63.87
N GLY A 74 28.87 -1.86 -63.34
CA GLY A 74 28.61 -0.66 -64.14
C GLY A 74 29.88 0.14 -64.38
N ALA A 75 29.92 0.89 -65.48
CA ALA A 75 31.03 1.81 -65.72
C ALA A 75 31.04 2.96 -64.71
N ALA A 76 32.20 3.61 -64.51
CA ALA A 76 32.35 4.69 -63.54
C ALA A 76 31.34 5.83 -63.78
N GLY A 77 30.51 6.10 -62.77
CA GLY A 77 29.46 7.13 -62.82
C GLY A 77 28.07 6.65 -63.26
N GLU A 78 27.93 5.41 -63.74
CA GLU A 78 26.62 4.83 -64.08
C GLU A 78 25.78 4.57 -62.83
N LYS A 79 24.48 4.91 -62.90
CA LYS A 79 23.51 4.70 -61.81
C LYS A 79 22.54 3.56 -62.08
N PHE A 80 22.43 3.09 -63.33
CA PHE A 80 21.48 2.08 -63.78
C PHE A 80 22.14 1.14 -64.79
N CYS A 81 21.74 -0.13 -64.78
CA CYS A 81 22.23 -1.15 -65.71
C CYS A 81 21.69 -0.90 -67.12
N LYS A 82 22.57 -0.89 -68.13
CA LYS A 82 22.20 -0.72 -69.55
C LYS A 82 21.32 -1.84 -70.11
N GLU A 83 21.43 -3.06 -69.59
CA GLU A 83 20.68 -4.23 -70.09
C GLU A 83 19.29 -4.34 -69.44
N HIS A 84 19.16 -4.01 -68.15
CA HIS A 84 17.95 -4.29 -67.35
C HIS A 84 17.25 -3.03 -66.80
N GLY A 85 17.81 -1.83 -67.01
CA GLY A 85 17.27 -0.56 -66.51
C GLY A 85 17.26 -0.39 -64.99
N LYS A 86 17.59 -1.43 -64.21
CA LYS A 86 17.60 -1.40 -62.73
C LYS A 86 18.75 -0.56 -62.19
N LYS A 87 18.51 0.11 -61.05
CA LYS A 87 19.52 0.88 -60.33
C LYS A 87 20.67 -0.03 -59.89
N LEU A 88 21.90 0.37 -60.13
CA LEU A 88 23.08 -0.37 -59.69
C LEU A 88 23.23 -0.23 -58.17
N VAL A 89 23.63 -1.33 -57.51
CA VAL A 89 23.77 -1.41 -56.05
C VAL A 89 25.23 -1.67 -55.67
N PRO A 90 25.72 -1.20 -54.51
CA PRO A 90 27.04 -1.56 -54.02
C PRO A 90 27.18 -3.07 -53.88
N LEU A 91 28.32 -3.62 -54.27
CA LEU A 91 28.66 -5.01 -54.00
C LEU A 91 28.89 -5.20 -52.50
N THR A 92 27.82 -5.46 -51.75
CA THR A 92 27.90 -5.93 -50.38
C THR A 92 28.26 -7.41 -50.39
N GLU A 93 29.52 -7.71 -50.09
CA GLU A 93 29.92 -9.07 -49.71
C GLU A 93 29.10 -9.48 -48.48
N THR A 94 28.27 -10.52 -48.63
CA THR A 94 27.71 -11.25 -47.50
C THR A 94 28.86 -11.99 -46.82
N VAL A 95 29.46 -11.36 -45.81
CA VAL A 95 30.40 -12.03 -44.89
C VAL A 95 29.58 -12.94 -43.98
N PRO A 96 29.69 -14.27 -44.07
CA PRO A 96 29.08 -15.15 -43.08
C PRO A 96 29.87 -15.01 -41.78
N SER A 97 29.20 -14.76 -40.66
CA SER A 97 29.83 -14.93 -39.35
C SER A 97 30.23 -16.40 -39.20
N GLN A 98 31.54 -16.67 -39.21
CA GLN A 98 32.07 -18.01 -38.92
C GLN A 98 31.91 -18.30 -37.42
N GLU A 99 30.69 -18.64 -37.02
CA GLU A 99 30.45 -19.35 -35.77
C GLU A 99 31.27 -20.65 -35.78
N THR A 100 32.19 -20.77 -34.84
CA THR A 100 32.97 -21.99 -34.67
C THR A 100 32.05 -23.14 -34.29
N ASP A 101 32.40 -24.38 -34.64
CA ASP A 101 31.52 -25.52 -34.38
C ASP A 101 31.28 -25.74 -32.87
N ALA A 102 32.21 -25.32 -32.02
CA ALA A 102 32.04 -25.26 -30.57
C ALA A 102 30.97 -24.25 -30.11
N ILE A 103 30.79 -23.13 -30.81
CA ILE A 103 29.72 -22.15 -30.53
C ILE A 103 28.37 -22.73 -30.98
N LYS A 104 28.31 -23.35 -32.17
CA LYS A 104 27.09 -24.00 -32.67
C LYS A 104 26.59 -25.09 -31.71
N GLN A 105 27.48 -25.95 -31.22
CA GLN A 105 27.15 -26.99 -30.22
C GLN A 105 26.55 -26.40 -28.94
N LYS A 106 27.08 -25.26 -28.44
CA LYS A 106 26.52 -24.57 -27.28
C LYS A 106 25.13 -23.99 -27.55
N ILE A 107 24.92 -23.38 -28.72
CA ILE A 107 23.62 -22.85 -29.14
C ILE A 107 22.58 -23.98 -29.29
N GLU A 108 22.96 -25.11 -29.88
CA GLU A 108 22.08 -26.29 -30.00
C GLU A 108 21.71 -26.88 -28.63
N LEU A 109 22.67 -26.99 -27.72
CA LEU A 109 22.44 -27.43 -26.34
C LEU A 109 21.51 -26.47 -25.59
N ALA A 110 21.71 -25.16 -25.73
CA ALA A 110 20.83 -24.15 -25.14
C ALA A 110 19.41 -24.21 -25.73
N ARG A 111 19.26 -24.37 -27.05
CA ARG A 111 17.95 -24.57 -27.70
C ARG A 111 17.22 -25.82 -27.21
N LYS A 112 17.95 -26.92 -26.97
CA LYS A 112 17.37 -28.15 -26.40
C LYS A 112 16.75 -27.87 -25.03
N TYR A 113 17.52 -27.28 -24.11
CA TYR A 113 17.06 -26.98 -22.75
C TYR A 113 15.99 -25.88 -22.71
N TYR A 114 16.06 -24.89 -23.61
CA TYR A 114 15.00 -23.89 -23.79
C TYR A 114 13.69 -24.53 -24.22
N LYS A 115 13.70 -25.43 -25.23
CA LYS A 115 12.49 -26.15 -25.66
C LYS A 115 11.92 -27.01 -24.54
N GLU A 116 12.77 -27.67 -23.76
CA GLU A 116 12.38 -28.42 -22.57
C GLU A 116 11.71 -27.52 -21.52
N GLY A 117 12.27 -26.32 -21.28
CA GLY A 117 11.68 -25.29 -20.41
C GLY A 117 10.33 -24.78 -20.91
N CYS A 118 10.16 -24.57 -22.23
CA CYS A 118 8.87 -24.21 -22.82
C CYS A 118 7.82 -25.31 -22.60
N ASN A 119 8.16 -26.58 -22.84
CA ASN A 119 7.24 -27.70 -22.59
C ASN A 119 6.81 -27.76 -21.11
N TYR A 120 7.71 -27.47 -20.17
CA TYR A 120 7.37 -27.40 -18.75
C TYR A 120 6.52 -26.17 -18.40
N CYS A 121 6.71 -25.02 -19.06
CA CYS A 121 5.80 -23.87 -18.93
C CYS A 121 4.38 -24.21 -19.42
N ASP A 122 4.26 -24.88 -20.56
CA ASP A 122 2.98 -25.31 -21.16
C ASP A 122 2.26 -26.35 -20.27
N ALA A 123 3.03 -27.18 -19.56
CA ALA A 123 2.55 -28.11 -18.53
C ALA A 123 2.43 -27.50 -17.12
N GLU A 124 2.45 -26.17 -17.01
CA GLU A 124 2.40 -25.37 -15.77
C GLU A 124 3.41 -25.75 -14.66
N SER A 125 4.45 -26.49 -15.03
CA SER A 125 5.48 -27.06 -14.16
C SER A 125 6.65 -26.07 -13.98
N TYR A 126 6.36 -24.90 -13.40
CA TYR A 126 7.26 -23.73 -13.44
C TYR A 126 8.63 -23.93 -12.78
N ASP A 127 8.74 -24.78 -11.75
CA ASP A 127 10.04 -25.11 -11.12
C ASP A 127 10.97 -25.85 -12.09
N LEU A 128 10.43 -26.85 -12.81
CA LEU A 128 11.16 -27.60 -13.83
C LEU A 128 11.48 -26.72 -15.04
N ALA A 129 10.56 -25.81 -15.42
CA ALA A 129 10.81 -24.82 -16.47
C ALA A 129 12.00 -23.90 -16.12
N ILE A 130 12.07 -23.41 -14.88
CA ILE A 130 13.23 -22.63 -14.39
C ILE A 130 14.51 -23.46 -14.42
N GLU A 131 14.49 -24.73 -13.99
CA GLU A 131 15.68 -25.57 -14.01
C GLU A 131 16.21 -25.79 -15.44
N SER A 132 15.32 -26.08 -16.39
CA SER A 132 15.67 -26.20 -17.81
C SER A 132 16.16 -24.89 -18.41
N TYR A 133 15.52 -23.76 -18.10
CA TYR A 133 15.98 -22.45 -18.55
C TYR A 133 17.34 -22.04 -17.97
N LYS A 134 17.65 -22.41 -16.72
CA LYS A 134 19.00 -22.22 -16.15
C LYS A 134 20.06 -23.02 -16.91
N LYS A 135 19.79 -24.30 -17.23
CA LYS A 135 20.68 -25.13 -18.07
C LYS A 135 20.87 -24.54 -19.48
N ALA A 136 19.85 -23.88 -20.03
CA ALA A 136 19.97 -23.14 -21.28
C ALA A 136 20.86 -21.89 -21.14
N GLU A 137 20.70 -21.12 -20.05
CA GLU A 137 21.50 -19.93 -19.74
C GLU A 137 22.98 -20.29 -19.51
N GLU A 138 23.25 -21.39 -18.81
CA GLU A 138 24.61 -21.93 -18.62
C GLU A 138 25.26 -22.39 -19.93
N ALA A 139 24.49 -23.00 -20.84
CA ALA A 139 24.99 -23.46 -22.13
C ALA A 139 25.31 -22.30 -23.10
N PHE A 140 24.41 -21.32 -23.20
CA PHE A 140 24.59 -20.12 -24.02
C PHE A 140 23.89 -18.90 -23.40
N PRO A 141 24.63 -18.04 -22.65
CA PRO A 141 24.03 -16.92 -21.93
C PRO A 141 23.38 -15.86 -22.81
N ASP A 142 23.75 -15.74 -24.08
CA ASP A 142 23.35 -14.63 -24.96
C ASP A 142 22.22 -15.04 -25.91
N PHE A 143 21.24 -15.79 -25.37
CA PHE A 143 20.05 -16.27 -26.08
C PHE A 143 18.85 -15.34 -25.78
N PRO A 144 18.40 -14.48 -26.73
CA PRO A 144 17.36 -13.48 -26.45
C PRO A 144 16.04 -14.08 -25.96
N GLU A 145 15.52 -15.08 -26.68
CA GLU A 145 14.20 -15.68 -26.43
C GLU A 145 14.12 -16.37 -25.06
N LEU A 146 15.24 -16.93 -24.60
CA LEU A 146 15.39 -17.44 -23.24
C LEU A 146 15.24 -16.32 -22.20
N HIS A 147 15.92 -15.18 -22.40
CA HIS A 147 15.84 -14.04 -21.48
C HIS A 147 14.46 -13.40 -21.46
N HIS A 148 13.77 -13.34 -22.60
CA HIS A 148 12.36 -12.96 -22.65
C HIS A 148 11.50 -13.89 -21.77
N ASN A 149 11.55 -15.20 -22.02
CA ASN A 149 10.69 -16.16 -21.32
C ASN A 149 11.02 -16.30 -19.82
N MET A 150 12.30 -16.28 -19.44
CA MET A 150 12.71 -16.24 -18.03
C MET A 150 12.20 -14.98 -17.33
N GLY A 151 12.25 -13.83 -18.00
CA GLY A 151 11.73 -12.57 -17.49
C GLY A 151 10.24 -12.64 -17.15
N TRP A 152 9.42 -13.13 -18.08
CA TRP A 152 7.99 -13.36 -17.86
C TRP A 152 7.73 -14.41 -16.77
N LEU A 153 8.47 -15.52 -16.76
CA LEU A 153 8.27 -16.60 -15.79
C LEU A 153 8.59 -16.16 -14.36
N TYR A 154 9.72 -15.48 -14.13
CA TYR A 154 10.04 -14.93 -12.81
C TYR A 154 9.02 -13.89 -12.34
N SER A 155 8.48 -13.07 -13.26
CA SER A 155 7.41 -12.13 -12.94
C SER A 155 6.13 -12.85 -12.49
N LYS A 156 5.73 -13.92 -13.19
CA LYS A 156 4.57 -14.77 -12.83
C LYS A 156 4.74 -15.42 -11.44
N LEU A 157 5.98 -15.74 -11.07
CA LEU A 157 6.35 -16.29 -9.76
C LEU A 157 6.61 -15.22 -8.67
N GLY A 158 6.43 -13.93 -8.99
CA GLY A 158 6.57 -12.81 -8.06
C GLY A 158 7.99 -12.31 -7.82
N ASP A 159 9.00 -12.91 -8.45
CA ASP A 159 10.41 -12.55 -8.38
C ASP A 159 10.72 -11.38 -9.33
N ALA A 160 10.35 -10.19 -8.90
CA ALA A 160 10.48 -8.95 -9.66
C ALA A 160 11.93 -8.62 -10.03
N GLU A 161 12.90 -8.90 -9.14
CA GLU A 161 14.32 -8.60 -9.38
C GLU A 161 14.88 -9.46 -10.52
N LYS A 162 14.65 -10.78 -10.49
CA LYS A 162 15.08 -11.66 -11.60
C LYS A 162 14.31 -11.35 -12.88
N ALA A 163 13.00 -11.06 -12.79
CA ALA A 163 12.19 -10.67 -13.95
C ALA A 163 12.80 -9.47 -14.68
N ILE A 164 13.01 -8.35 -13.97
CA ILE A 164 13.61 -7.13 -14.52
C ILE A 164 14.99 -7.43 -15.13
N ARG A 165 15.85 -8.19 -14.42
CA ARG A 165 17.19 -8.56 -14.89
C ARG A 165 17.18 -9.29 -16.24
N HIS A 166 16.31 -10.29 -16.40
CA HIS A 166 16.22 -11.06 -17.64
C HIS A 166 15.60 -10.22 -18.78
N LEU A 167 14.55 -9.45 -18.51
CA LEU A 167 13.93 -8.56 -19.52
C LEU A 167 14.87 -7.43 -19.99
N GLN A 168 15.67 -6.85 -19.09
CA GLN A 168 16.71 -5.88 -19.45
C GLN A 168 17.78 -6.52 -20.35
N LYS A 169 18.20 -7.75 -20.04
CA LYS A 169 19.15 -8.48 -20.88
C LYS A 169 18.57 -8.83 -22.26
N TYR A 170 17.27 -9.17 -22.35
CA TYR A 170 16.58 -9.33 -23.63
C TYR A 170 16.65 -8.06 -24.50
N ILE A 171 16.34 -6.88 -23.96
CA ILE A 171 16.41 -5.61 -24.70
C ILE A 171 17.84 -5.34 -25.22
N VAL A 172 18.87 -5.67 -24.45
CA VAL A 172 20.28 -5.52 -24.86
C VAL A 172 20.66 -6.49 -25.98
N LEU A 173 20.18 -7.74 -25.93
CA LEU A 173 20.50 -8.78 -26.92
C LEU A 173 19.70 -8.63 -28.23
N ALA A 174 18.47 -8.13 -28.17
CA ALA A 174 17.58 -8.01 -29.33
C ALA A 174 17.00 -6.58 -29.49
N PRO A 175 17.83 -5.53 -29.69
CA PRO A 175 17.41 -4.12 -29.69
C PRO A 175 16.59 -3.67 -30.92
N ASN A 176 16.23 -4.59 -31.83
CA ASN A 176 15.35 -4.33 -32.98
C ASN A 176 14.11 -5.26 -33.01
N ALA A 177 13.83 -6.01 -31.93
CA ALA A 177 12.61 -6.82 -31.83
C ALA A 177 11.35 -5.93 -31.75
N ASN A 178 10.23 -6.42 -32.28
CA ASN A 178 9.00 -5.62 -32.44
C ASN A 178 8.28 -5.31 -31.11
N ASP A 179 8.57 -6.09 -30.08
CA ASP A 179 7.96 -6.13 -28.74
C ASP A 179 8.76 -5.36 -27.68
N ILE A 180 9.90 -4.75 -28.01
CA ILE A 180 10.76 -4.01 -27.06
C ILE A 180 9.97 -2.97 -26.25
N THR A 181 9.09 -2.21 -26.90
CA THR A 181 8.28 -1.17 -26.23
C THR A 181 7.32 -1.76 -25.20
N GLU A 182 6.79 -2.96 -25.47
CA GLU A 182 5.95 -3.71 -24.53
C GLU A 182 6.80 -4.21 -23.35
N VAL A 183 7.96 -4.82 -23.61
CA VAL A 183 8.88 -5.29 -22.56
C VAL A 183 9.39 -4.14 -21.69
N GLN A 184 9.72 -2.99 -22.28
CA GLN A 184 10.09 -1.76 -21.55
C GLN A 184 8.95 -1.29 -20.63
N SER A 185 7.73 -1.25 -21.16
CA SER A 185 6.53 -0.89 -20.38
C SER A 185 6.29 -1.87 -19.23
N TYR A 186 6.50 -3.16 -19.47
CA TYR A 186 6.35 -4.22 -18.48
C TYR A 186 7.41 -4.13 -17.36
N ILE A 187 8.68 -3.84 -17.69
CA ILE A 187 9.74 -3.55 -16.72
C ILE A 187 9.34 -2.37 -15.82
N VAL A 188 8.80 -1.28 -16.38
CA VAL A 188 8.36 -0.11 -15.59
C VAL A 188 7.27 -0.49 -14.59
N VAL A 189 6.26 -1.26 -15.02
CA VAL A 189 5.18 -1.73 -14.14
C VAL A 189 5.71 -2.63 -13.02
N ILE A 190 6.58 -3.59 -13.31
CA ILE A 190 7.20 -4.47 -12.30
C ILE A 190 8.03 -3.64 -11.32
N THR A 191 8.82 -2.67 -11.82
CA THR A 191 9.67 -1.80 -11.00
C THR A 191 8.84 -0.97 -10.03
N GLN A 192 7.80 -0.28 -10.51
CA GLN A 192 6.89 0.50 -9.65
C GLN A 192 6.20 -0.37 -8.58
N ALA A 193 5.77 -1.59 -8.94
CA ALA A 193 5.17 -2.54 -8.01
C ALA A 193 6.17 -3.09 -6.97
N MET A 194 7.45 -3.19 -7.32
CA MET A 194 8.54 -3.59 -6.43
C MET A 194 8.93 -2.45 -5.48
N GLU A 195 9.09 -1.23 -5.99
CA GLU A 195 9.37 -0.02 -5.20
C GLU A 195 8.25 0.26 -4.20
N LYS A 196 6.98 0.14 -4.61
CA LYS A 196 5.82 0.28 -3.71
C LYS A 196 5.85 -0.77 -2.59
N ARG A 197 6.13 -2.04 -2.91
CA ARG A 197 6.27 -3.11 -1.90
C ARG A 197 7.41 -2.82 -0.91
N LYS A 198 8.56 -2.37 -1.41
CA LYS A 198 9.71 -1.99 -0.58
C LYS A 198 9.37 -0.81 0.36
N SER A 199 8.74 0.24 -0.17
CA SER A 199 8.29 1.41 0.61
C SER A 199 7.34 1.03 1.76
N VAL A 200 6.39 0.13 1.51
CA VAL A 200 5.50 -0.39 2.57
C VAL A 200 6.28 -1.17 3.64
N VAL A 201 7.22 -2.04 3.24
CA VAL A 201 8.06 -2.79 4.17
C VAL A 201 8.94 -1.87 5.02
N ASP A 202 9.54 -0.84 4.43
CA ASP A 202 10.39 0.11 5.14
C ASP A 202 9.55 1.03 6.07
N THR A 203 8.30 1.35 5.68
CA THR A 203 7.32 2.02 6.55
C THR A 203 6.99 1.20 7.79
N PHE A 204 6.77 -0.11 7.64
CA PHE A 204 6.52 -1.00 8.78
C PHE A 204 7.71 -1.12 9.73
N LYS A 205 8.94 -1.26 9.22
CA LYS A 205 10.15 -1.27 10.06
C LYS A 205 10.31 0.02 10.87
N SER A 206 10.15 1.17 10.20
CA SER A 206 10.22 2.49 10.85
C SER A 206 9.16 2.62 11.96
N ARG A 207 7.93 2.15 11.69
CA ARG A 207 6.87 2.11 12.70
C ARG A 207 7.21 1.20 13.87
N ASP A 208 7.71 0.00 13.64
CA ASP A 208 8.06 -0.95 14.71
C ASP A 208 9.09 -0.34 15.67
N GLU A 209 10.09 0.39 15.16
CA GLU A 209 11.06 1.12 15.98
C GLU A 209 10.42 2.25 16.81
N VAL A 210 9.56 3.06 16.18
CA VAL A 210 8.83 4.17 16.82
C VAL A 210 7.87 3.66 17.90
N MET A 211 7.11 2.61 17.62
CA MET A 211 6.14 2.02 18.55
C MET A 211 6.83 1.32 19.71
N LYS A 212 7.93 0.60 19.47
CA LYS A 212 8.73 -0.03 20.53
C LYS A 212 9.29 0.99 21.52
N LYS A 213 9.75 2.15 21.04
CA LYS A 213 10.22 3.25 21.91
C LYS A 213 9.06 3.83 22.71
N ALA A 214 7.98 4.22 22.04
CA ALA A 214 6.82 4.82 22.70
C ALA A 214 6.16 3.86 23.70
N SER A 215 6.13 2.56 23.42
CA SER A 215 5.70 1.47 24.32
C SER A 215 6.18 1.68 25.77
N ALA A 216 7.51 1.74 25.91
CA ALA A 216 8.20 1.85 27.20
C ALA A 216 7.98 3.20 27.91
N GLU A 217 7.69 4.27 27.16
CA GLU A 217 7.40 5.60 27.68
C GLU A 217 5.92 5.71 28.13
N GLN A 218 4.99 5.24 27.30
CA GLN A 218 3.55 5.25 27.55
C GLN A 218 3.16 4.41 28.77
N LYS A 219 3.83 3.28 29.02
CA LYS A 219 3.66 2.47 30.25
C LYS A 219 3.90 3.21 31.57
N LYS A 220 4.56 4.37 31.53
CA LYS A 220 4.78 5.26 32.68
C LYS A 220 3.83 6.47 32.68
N LYS A 221 3.27 6.82 31.52
CA LYS A 221 2.46 8.02 31.27
C LYS A 221 0.96 7.75 31.41
N TYR A 222 0.49 6.61 30.89
CA TYR A 222 -0.93 6.27 30.83
C TYR A 222 -1.29 5.21 31.88
N GLY A 223 -2.37 5.46 32.61
CA GLY A 223 -2.88 4.59 33.67
C GLY A 223 -4.40 4.52 33.69
N SER A 224 -4.93 3.93 34.75
CA SER A 224 -6.36 3.88 35.09
C SER A 224 -6.70 4.82 36.24
N VAL A 225 -7.95 5.27 36.29
CA VAL A 225 -8.57 5.91 37.47
C VAL A 225 -9.47 4.90 38.17
N ILE A 226 -9.61 5.00 39.49
CA ILE A 226 -10.65 4.27 40.22
C ILE A 226 -11.92 5.13 40.24
N ILE A 227 -13.00 4.62 39.65
CA ILE A 227 -14.35 5.16 39.82
C ILE A 227 -14.94 4.56 41.12
N PRO A 228 -15.34 5.39 42.10
CA PRO A 228 -15.83 4.90 43.37
C PRO A 228 -17.19 4.19 43.23
N ALA A 229 -17.42 3.20 44.09
CA ALA A 229 -18.72 2.55 44.22
C ALA A 229 -19.81 3.58 44.60
N GLY A 230 -21.04 3.38 44.12
CA GLY A 230 -22.17 4.25 44.43
C GLY A 230 -23.16 4.43 43.29
N GLU A 231 -24.27 5.09 43.60
CA GLU A 231 -25.29 5.49 42.64
C GLU A 231 -24.78 6.57 41.66
N PHE A 232 -25.32 6.57 40.45
CA PHE A 232 -25.29 7.70 39.53
C PHE A 232 -26.59 7.77 38.73
N ILE A 233 -26.78 8.90 38.04
CA ILE A 233 -27.91 9.13 37.13
C ILE A 233 -27.52 8.64 35.73
N MET A 234 -28.26 7.67 35.19
CA MET A 234 -28.06 7.09 33.86
C MET A 234 -29.24 7.47 32.94
N GLY A 235 -28.94 7.86 31.69
CA GLY A 235 -29.96 8.31 30.74
C GLY A 235 -30.53 9.69 31.03
N THR A 236 -31.59 10.08 30.33
CA THR A 236 -32.23 11.39 30.48
C THR A 236 -33.71 11.34 30.11
N ASP A 237 -34.51 12.20 30.75
CA ASP A 237 -35.91 12.43 30.39
C ASP A 237 -36.06 13.51 29.29
N GLU A 238 -35.00 14.24 28.94
CA GLU A 238 -35.05 15.30 27.92
C GLU A 238 -35.16 14.77 26.48
N ALA A 239 -34.66 13.55 26.23
CA ALA A 239 -34.56 12.96 24.90
C ALA A 239 -35.56 11.82 24.73
N ARG A 240 -36.35 11.86 23.64
CA ARG A 240 -37.26 10.76 23.25
C ARG A 240 -36.56 9.74 22.34
N GLU A 241 -35.33 9.37 22.71
CA GLU A 241 -34.47 8.43 22.00
C GLU A 241 -34.17 7.23 22.91
N ASP A 242 -33.20 6.39 22.52
CA ASP A 242 -32.70 5.21 23.26
C ASP A 242 -32.09 5.52 24.66
N THR A 243 -32.10 6.79 25.07
CA THR A 243 -31.56 7.33 26.33
C THR A 243 -32.60 7.53 27.42
N TYR A 244 -33.88 7.28 27.12
CA TYR A 244 -35.01 7.37 28.05
C TYR A 244 -35.29 6.02 28.75
N PRO A 245 -35.69 5.99 30.04
CA PRO A 245 -35.83 7.10 30.98
C PRO A 245 -34.52 7.47 31.69
N GLU A 246 -34.52 8.63 32.35
CA GLU A 246 -33.57 8.89 33.42
C GLU A 246 -33.83 7.94 34.60
N HIS A 247 -32.80 7.25 35.06
CA HIS A 247 -32.91 6.30 36.17
C HIS A 247 -31.62 6.22 37.00
N LYS A 248 -31.75 5.70 38.23
CA LYS A 248 -30.61 5.46 39.11
C LYS A 248 -29.99 4.09 38.87
N VAL A 249 -28.66 4.06 38.75
CA VAL A 249 -27.88 2.83 38.70
C VAL A 249 -26.79 2.86 39.77
N TYR A 250 -26.68 1.80 40.55
CA TYR A 250 -25.57 1.54 41.44
C TYR A 250 -24.48 0.74 40.73
N LEU A 251 -23.25 1.25 40.75
CA LEU A 251 -22.07 0.50 40.33
C LEU A 251 -21.17 0.23 41.54
N ASP A 252 -20.64 -0.98 41.63
CA ASP A 252 -19.47 -1.28 42.46
C ASP A 252 -18.24 -0.47 41.97
N ALA A 253 -17.16 -0.43 42.76
CA ALA A 253 -15.96 0.27 42.35
C ALA A 253 -15.25 -0.46 41.19
N PHE A 254 -14.75 0.31 40.22
CA PHE A 254 -14.02 -0.22 39.07
C PHE A 254 -12.87 0.71 38.68
N GLU A 255 -11.86 0.17 38.02
CA GLU A 255 -10.83 0.91 37.33
C GLU A 255 -11.24 1.12 35.86
N ILE A 256 -10.98 2.29 35.30
CA ILE A 256 -11.13 2.57 33.86
C ILE A 256 -9.92 3.35 33.36
N ASP A 257 -9.48 3.07 32.14
CA ASP A 257 -8.31 3.74 31.55
C ASP A 257 -8.59 5.24 31.34
N CYS A 258 -7.63 6.09 31.76
CA CYS A 258 -7.76 7.54 31.63
C CYS A 258 -7.93 8.00 30.17
N TYR A 259 -7.43 7.19 29.23
CA TYR A 259 -7.32 7.46 27.81
C TYR A 259 -7.83 6.27 26.99
N GLU A 260 -8.16 6.49 25.73
CA GLU A 260 -8.35 5.42 24.75
C GLU A 260 -7.05 4.59 24.59
N VAL A 261 -7.19 3.32 24.18
CA VAL A 261 -6.03 2.48 23.84
C VAL A 261 -5.30 3.09 22.65
N THR A 262 -3.99 3.26 22.75
CA THR A 262 -3.19 3.93 21.72
C THR A 262 -2.70 2.96 20.63
N ASN A 263 -2.25 3.52 19.50
CA ASN A 263 -1.57 2.76 18.44
C ASN A 263 -0.34 1.99 18.95
N ALA A 264 0.47 2.58 19.84
CA ALA A 264 1.66 1.90 20.38
C ALA A 264 1.33 0.81 21.41
N GLN A 265 0.27 0.99 22.19
CA GLN A 265 -0.26 -0.05 23.07
C GLN A 265 -0.80 -1.22 22.26
N TYR A 266 -1.62 -0.96 21.24
CA TYR A 266 -2.18 -1.99 20.37
C TYR A 266 -1.12 -2.69 19.51
N TRP A 267 -0.05 -1.99 19.11
CA TRP A 267 1.10 -2.60 18.44
C TRP A 267 1.79 -3.68 19.30
N GLU A 268 1.89 -3.51 20.63
CA GLU A 268 2.46 -4.57 21.49
C GLU A 268 1.60 -5.84 21.51
N PHE A 269 0.27 -5.71 21.40
CA PHE A 269 -0.65 -6.83 21.25
C PHE A 269 -0.46 -7.53 19.90
N LEU A 270 -0.29 -6.78 18.81
CA LEU A 270 0.00 -7.35 17.49
C LEU A 270 1.34 -8.12 17.47
N GLU A 271 2.40 -7.55 18.05
CA GLU A 271 3.70 -8.24 18.17
C GLU A 271 3.61 -9.48 19.06
N TYR A 272 2.76 -9.47 20.10
CA TYR A 272 2.47 -10.67 20.88
C TYR A 272 1.82 -11.75 20.01
N ILE A 273 0.70 -11.44 19.35
CA ILE A 273 -0.04 -12.39 18.49
C ILE A 273 0.86 -12.94 17.38
N LYS A 274 1.59 -12.07 16.66
CA LYS A 274 2.53 -12.44 15.59
C LYS A 274 3.66 -13.36 16.06
N LYS A 275 4.08 -13.26 17.32
CA LYS A 275 5.15 -14.07 17.90
C LYS A 275 4.66 -15.40 18.49
N THR A 276 3.47 -15.43 19.08
CA THR A 276 2.97 -16.59 19.86
C THR A 276 1.86 -17.37 19.15
N ASN A 277 1.14 -16.73 18.23
CA ASN A 277 -0.13 -17.18 17.67
C ASN A 277 -1.16 -17.55 18.76
N ASP A 278 -1.10 -16.90 19.93
CA ASP A 278 -1.96 -17.17 21.08
C ASP A 278 -3.29 -16.40 21.00
N HIS A 279 -4.32 -17.08 20.53
CA HIS A 279 -5.71 -16.60 20.53
C HIS A 279 -6.51 -17.05 21.76
N SER A 280 -5.87 -17.49 22.86
CA SER A 280 -6.56 -17.92 24.09
C SER A 280 -7.36 -16.82 24.82
N LYS A 281 -7.19 -15.56 24.38
CA LYS A 281 -7.89 -14.37 24.88
C LYS A 281 -9.02 -13.89 23.98
N CYS A 282 -9.16 -14.47 22.79
CA CYS A 282 -10.27 -14.23 21.88
C CYS A 282 -11.60 -14.72 22.47
N LEU A 283 -12.70 -14.15 21.99
CA LEU A 283 -14.03 -14.69 22.30
C LEU A 283 -14.20 -16.04 21.58
N LYS A 284 -14.91 -17.01 22.17
CA LYS A 284 -15.04 -18.37 21.60
C LYS A 284 -15.75 -18.40 20.24
N GLU A 285 -16.62 -17.44 20.01
CA GLU A 285 -17.41 -17.27 18.79
C GLU A 285 -16.64 -16.52 17.68
N GLU A 286 -15.41 -16.05 17.96
CA GLU A 286 -14.55 -15.41 16.98
C GLU A 286 -13.93 -16.46 16.02
N PRO A 287 -13.75 -16.15 14.71
CA PRO A 287 -13.10 -17.08 13.78
C PRO A 287 -11.69 -17.48 14.23
N SER A 288 -11.42 -18.79 14.26
CA SER A 288 -10.11 -19.34 14.66
C SER A 288 -8.97 -18.76 13.81
N GLY A 289 -7.98 -18.15 14.47
CA GLY A 289 -6.81 -17.55 13.80
C GLY A 289 -7.11 -16.25 13.05
N LYS A 290 -8.09 -15.46 13.51
CA LYS A 290 -8.38 -14.14 12.96
C LYS A 290 -7.15 -13.22 13.02
N ASP A 291 -6.89 -12.52 11.92
CA ASP A 291 -5.96 -11.39 11.89
C ASP A 291 -6.55 -10.18 12.63
N HIS A 292 -5.92 -9.81 13.77
CA HIS A 292 -6.27 -8.63 14.58
C HIS A 292 -5.64 -7.32 14.08
N THR A 293 -4.92 -7.35 12.95
CA THR A 293 -4.29 -6.16 12.36
C THR A 293 -5.36 -5.13 11.94
N PRO A 294 -5.26 -3.86 12.41
CA PRO A 294 -6.23 -2.84 12.08
C PRO A 294 -6.32 -2.60 10.58
N ARG A 295 -7.52 -2.31 10.07
CA ARG A 295 -7.74 -2.22 8.63
C ARG A 295 -7.00 -1.00 8.05
N PHE A 296 -6.31 -1.23 6.93
CA PHE A 296 -5.38 -0.27 6.31
C PHE A 296 -4.20 0.11 7.23
N TRP A 297 -3.56 -0.90 7.85
CA TRP A 297 -2.37 -0.72 8.69
C TRP A 297 -1.23 0.00 7.95
N ASP A 298 -1.15 -0.06 6.62
CA ASP A 298 -0.22 0.72 5.80
C ASP A 298 -0.40 2.26 5.91
N ASN A 299 -1.52 2.72 6.44
CA ASN A 299 -1.81 4.15 6.59
C ASN A 299 -0.91 4.85 7.64
N GLU A 300 -0.47 6.07 7.32
CA GLU A 300 0.39 6.90 8.18
C GLU A 300 -0.22 7.27 9.53
N TYR A 301 -1.55 7.16 9.69
CA TYR A 301 -2.23 7.26 11.00
C TYR A 301 -1.54 6.39 12.07
N TYR A 302 -1.18 5.17 11.69
CA TYR A 302 -0.53 4.19 12.57
C TYR A 302 0.96 4.45 12.75
N ASN A 303 1.52 5.55 12.22
CA ASN A 303 2.88 5.99 12.51
C ASN A 303 2.93 6.94 13.73
N VAL A 304 1.77 7.34 14.28
CA VAL A 304 1.68 8.22 15.45
C VAL A 304 1.35 7.40 16.71
N PRO A 305 2.30 7.24 17.67
CA PRO A 305 2.12 6.38 18.85
C PRO A 305 0.98 6.74 19.79
N ASP A 306 0.72 8.03 19.96
CA ASP A 306 -0.25 8.55 20.93
C ASP A 306 -1.67 8.73 20.36
N TYR A 307 -1.89 8.43 19.06
CA TYR A 307 -3.26 8.41 18.52
C TYR A 307 -4.02 7.20 19.06
N PRO A 308 -5.35 7.33 19.31
CA PRO A 308 -6.19 6.19 19.68
C PRO A 308 -6.20 5.15 18.56
N VAL A 309 -6.20 3.86 18.88
CA VAL A 309 -6.33 2.82 17.84
C VAL A 309 -7.75 2.81 17.30
N VAL A 310 -7.87 2.76 15.97
CA VAL A 310 -9.15 2.74 15.24
C VAL A 310 -9.12 1.74 14.09
N ARG A 311 -10.27 1.54 13.43
CA ARG A 311 -10.49 0.56 12.35
C ARG A 311 -10.24 -0.89 12.78
N ILE A 312 -10.57 -1.14 14.04
CA ILE A 312 -10.72 -2.47 14.65
C ILE A 312 -12.22 -2.75 14.84
N ASP A 313 -12.58 -4.02 14.94
CA ASP A 313 -13.94 -4.42 15.30
C ASP A 313 -14.10 -4.60 16.83
N TRP A 314 -15.27 -5.06 17.30
CA TRP A 314 -15.51 -5.24 18.74
C TRP A 314 -14.72 -6.42 19.33
N TYR A 315 -14.49 -7.47 18.54
CA TYR A 315 -13.77 -8.65 18.99
C TYR A 315 -12.27 -8.38 19.12
N ASP A 316 -11.71 -7.54 18.24
CA ASP A 316 -10.35 -7.00 18.38
C ASP A 316 -10.17 -6.23 19.71
N ALA A 317 -11.12 -5.34 20.03
CA ALA A 317 -11.14 -4.58 21.27
C ALA A 317 -11.27 -5.49 22.50
N TYR A 318 -12.11 -6.53 22.42
CA TYR A 318 -12.27 -7.55 23.46
C TYR A 318 -10.99 -8.37 23.67
N ALA A 319 -10.39 -8.90 22.60
CA ALA A 319 -9.19 -9.72 22.65
C ALA A 319 -7.99 -8.94 23.21
N TYR A 320 -7.80 -7.69 22.78
CA TYR A 320 -6.80 -6.79 23.37
C TYR A 320 -7.06 -6.59 24.87
N ALA A 321 -8.29 -6.27 25.27
CA ALA A 321 -8.58 -5.97 26.67
C ALA A 321 -8.32 -7.19 27.58
N ALA A 322 -8.71 -8.39 27.13
CA ALA A 322 -8.45 -9.65 27.82
C ALA A 322 -6.95 -10.00 27.86
N TRP A 323 -6.20 -9.74 26.78
CA TRP A 323 -4.74 -9.87 26.75
C TRP A 323 -4.04 -8.92 27.72
N ALA A 324 -4.49 -7.67 27.82
CA ALA A 324 -3.99 -6.66 28.75
C ALA A 324 -4.34 -6.94 30.23
N GLY A 325 -5.06 -8.03 30.55
CA GLY A 325 -5.50 -8.35 31.91
C GLY A 325 -6.58 -7.39 32.43
N LYS A 326 -7.44 -6.94 31.51
CA LYS A 326 -8.56 -6.00 31.68
C LYS A 326 -9.81 -6.59 30.97
N ARG A 327 -10.83 -5.75 30.76
CA ARG A 327 -12.04 -6.01 29.98
C ARG A 327 -12.50 -4.71 29.29
N LEU A 328 -13.51 -4.77 28.43
CA LEU A 328 -14.23 -3.55 28.03
C LEU A 328 -15.05 -2.99 29.22
N PRO A 329 -15.26 -1.67 29.31
CA PRO A 329 -16.23 -1.10 30.24
C PRO A 329 -17.65 -1.54 29.85
N THR A 330 -18.54 -1.59 30.82
CA THR A 330 -19.97 -1.58 30.49
C THR A 330 -20.41 -0.18 30.07
N GLU A 331 -21.56 -0.06 29.41
CA GLU A 331 -22.16 1.22 29.08
C GLU A 331 -22.41 2.08 30.33
N ALA A 332 -22.90 1.46 31.41
CA ALA A 332 -23.12 2.16 32.68
C ALA A 332 -21.82 2.64 33.33
N GLU A 333 -20.78 1.79 33.32
CA GLU A 333 -19.44 2.15 33.82
C GLU A 333 -18.84 3.30 32.99
N TRP A 334 -18.97 3.23 31.66
CA TRP A 334 -18.55 4.27 30.74
C TRP A 334 -19.29 5.59 31.00
N GLU A 335 -20.63 5.55 31.12
CA GLU A 335 -21.44 6.74 31.38
C GLU A 335 -21.10 7.36 32.72
N LYS A 336 -20.99 6.58 33.81
CA LYS A 336 -20.56 7.10 35.12
C LYS A 336 -19.18 7.74 35.04
N ALA A 337 -18.22 7.11 34.35
CA ALA A 337 -16.85 7.61 34.23
C ALA A 337 -16.74 8.97 33.52
N VAL A 338 -17.62 9.26 32.54
CA VAL A 338 -17.67 10.59 31.89
C VAL A 338 -18.60 11.58 32.60
N ARG A 339 -19.75 11.11 33.11
CA ARG A 339 -20.86 11.94 33.60
C ARG A 339 -20.72 12.34 35.07
N GLY A 340 -20.05 11.55 35.90
CA GLY A 340 -20.12 11.76 37.34
C GLY A 340 -21.44 11.27 37.93
N MET A 341 -22.00 12.02 38.88
CA MET A 341 -23.20 11.63 39.65
C MET A 341 -24.34 12.66 39.56
N ASP A 342 -24.11 13.81 38.93
CA ASP A 342 -24.99 14.99 38.94
C ASP A 342 -25.81 15.17 37.64
N GLY A 343 -25.84 14.15 36.77
CA GLY A 343 -26.66 14.13 35.57
C GLY A 343 -26.17 15.00 34.41
N ARG A 344 -25.01 15.66 34.52
CA ARG A 344 -24.52 16.66 33.54
C ARG A 344 -24.50 16.21 32.07
N ASN A 345 -24.65 17.17 31.14
CA ASN A 345 -24.69 16.91 29.69
C ASN A 345 -23.32 16.60 29.06
N PHE A 346 -22.24 17.21 29.54
CA PHE A 346 -20.86 17.03 29.06
C PHE A 346 -19.94 16.79 30.26
N PRO A 347 -18.77 16.15 30.12
CA PRO A 347 -17.87 15.90 31.25
C PRO A 347 -17.51 17.18 32.05
N TRP A 348 -17.43 18.32 31.36
CA TRP A 348 -17.15 19.64 31.93
C TRP A 348 -18.37 20.43 32.45
N GLY A 349 -19.60 19.93 32.31
CA GLY A 349 -20.82 20.61 32.77
C GLY A 349 -21.98 20.54 31.77
N ASN A 350 -22.94 21.48 31.88
CA ASN A 350 -24.14 21.48 31.04
C ASN A 350 -24.02 22.33 29.76
N GLU A 351 -23.11 23.31 29.78
CA GLU A 351 -22.90 24.22 28.64
C GLU A 351 -21.99 23.61 27.58
N TRP A 352 -22.35 23.85 26.32
CA TRP A 352 -21.56 23.45 25.16
C TRP A 352 -20.26 24.29 25.05
N ASP A 353 -19.12 23.62 24.94
CA ASP A 353 -17.82 24.26 24.73
C ASP A 353 -16.98 23.47 23.71
N ALA A 354 -16.79 24.06 22.52
CA ALA A 354 -16.05 23.45 21.43
C ALA A 354 -14.53 23.34 21.70
N MET A 355 -13.99 24.05 22.69
CA MET A 355 -12.57 23.96 23.06
C MET A 355 -12.26 22.77 23.99
N ARG A 356 -13.30 22.08 24.48
CA ARG A 356 -13.19 20.98 25.45
C ARG A 356 -13.35 19.58 24.85
N CYS A 357 -13.41 19.47 23.53
CA CYS A 357 -13.47 18.19 22.83
C CYS A 357 -12.68 18.23 21.53
N ASN A 358 -12.42 17.06 20.94
CA ASN A 358 -11.96 16.99 19.56
C ASN A 358 -13.13 16.70 18.62
N LEU A 359 -13.61 17.73 17.92
CA LEU A 359 -14.56 17.68 16.79
C LEU A 359 -13.98 18.28 15.49
N SER A 360 -12.66 18.42 15.35
CA SER A 360 -12.08 19.16 14.22
C SER A 360 -12.03 18.38 12.90
N GLY A 361 -12.64 17.18 12.83
CA GLY A 361 -12.48 16.27 11.70
C GLY A 361 -11.10 15.61 11.59
N GLU A 362 -10.11 16.01 12.41
CA GLU A 362 -8.74 15.49 12.40
C GLU A 362 -8.42 14.69 13.68
N PRO A 363 -7.54 13.68 13.61
CA PRO A 363 -7.13 12.95 14.80
C PRO A 363 -6.18 13.77 15.65
N LYS A 364 -6.13 13.47 16.94
CA LYS A 364 -5.23 14.09 17.91
C LYS A 364 -4.65 13.02 18.83
N PRO A 365 -3.51 13.29 19.50
CA PRO A 365 -3.02 12.46 20.59
C PRO A 365 -4.08 12.34 21.69
N VAL A 366 -4.16 11.17 22.32
CA VAL A 366 -4.96 10.99 23.54
C VAL A 366 -4.46 11.93 24.64
N GLY A 367 -5.38 12.48 25.43
CA GLY A 367 -5.08 13.48 26.44
C GLY A 367 -4.83 14.89 25.93
N SER A 368 -5.02 15.16 24.63
CA SER A 368 -4.73 16.48 24.05
C SER A 368 -5.67 17.60 24.49
N VAL A 369 -6.82 17.28 25.10
CA VAL A 369 -7.83 18.26 25.54
C VAL A 369 -8.04 18.20 27.06
N GLU A 370 -7.06 18.72 27.81
CA GLU A 370 -7.07 18.78 29.29
C GLU A 370 -8.37 19.36 29.89
N ALA A 371 -8.93 20.40 29.27
CA ALA A 371 -10.17 21.04 29.72
C ALA A 371 -11.45 20.21 29.46
N GLY A 372 -11.35 19.12 28.70
CA GLY A 372 -12.43 18.18 28.40
C GLY A 372 -12.59 17.03 29.39
N LYS A 373 -11.65 16.91 30.34
CA LYS A 373 -11.55 15.81 31.30
C LYS A 373 -12.79 15.70 32.21
N SER A 374 -13.24 14.46 32.44
CA SER A 374 -14.32 14.17 33.40
C SER A 374 -13.89 14.42 34.85
N ILE A 375 -14.85 14.50 35.76
CA ILE A 375 -14.58 14.71 37.20
C ILE A 375 -13.71 13.62 37.84
N TYR A 376 -13.64 12.43 37.22
CA TYR A 376 -12.85 11.31 37.70
C TYR A 376 -11.46 11.24 37.06
N GLY A 377 -11.16 12.09 36.08
CA GLY A 377 -9.85 12.16 35.43
C GLY A 377 -9.77 11.51 34.05
N CYS A 378 -10.90 11.07 33.47
CA CYS A 378 -10.92 10.46 32.13
C CYS A 378 -10.92 11.53 31.03
N TYR A 379 -10.05 11.39 30.05
CA TYR A 379 -9.88 12.28 28.91
C TYR A 379 -10.68 11.80 27.70
N ASP A 380 -11.01 12.74 26.82
CA ASP A 380 -11.47 12.52 25.43
C ASP A 380 -12.76 11.69 25.23
N MET A 381 -13.42 11.26 26.32
CA MET A 381 -14.71 10.54 26.32
C MET A 381 -15.88 11.30 25.67
N SER A 382 -15.70 12.57 25.29
CA SER A 382 -16.65 13.34 24.47
C SER A 382 -15.92 13.87 23.23
N GLY A 383 -16.18 13.28 22.06
CA GLY A 383 -15.45 13.57 20.82
C GLY A 383 -14.38 12.50 20.52
N SER A 384 -13.26 12.90 19.91
CA SER A 384 -12.12 12.00 19.58
C SER A 384 -12.50 10.79 18.71
N VAL A 385 -12.81 9.64 19.33
CA VAL A 385 -13.26 8.41 18.67
C VAL A 385 -14.44 7.82 19.44
N HIS A 386 -15.34 7.12 18.75
CA HIS A 386 -16.36 6.34 19.45
C HIS A 386 -15.65 5.20 20.19
N GLU A 387 -16.21 4.79 21.32
CA GLU A 387 -15.61 3.75 22.15
C GLU A 387 -16.54 2.55 22.29
N TRP A 388 -16.04 1.34 21.96
CA TRP A 388 -16.74 0.09 22.21
C TRP A 388 -16.97 -0.16 23.70
N CYS A 389 -18.21 -0.52 24.06
CA CYS A 389 -18.58 -1.05 25.37
C CYS A 389 -18.84 -2.57 25.28
N ALA A 390 -18.86 -3.25 26.43
CA ALA A 390 -19.14 -4.68 26.51
C ALA A 390 -20.58 -5.05 26.10
N ASP A 391 -21.52 -4.16 26.38
CA ASP A 391 -22.96 -4.40 26.33
C ASP A 391 -23.45 -4.67 24.89
N TRP A 392 -24.41 -5.59 24.77
CA TRP A 392 -25.29 -5.61 23.59
C TRP A 392 -26.19 -4.38 23.62
N TYR A 393 -26.54 -3.86 22.45
CA TYR A 393 -27.44 -2.73 22.32
C TYR A 393 -28.89 -3.17 22.17
N LEU A 394 -29.76 -2.59 23.00
CA LEU A 394 -31.21 -2.60 22.85
C LEU A 394 -31.73 -1.20 23.19
N GLU A 395 -32.52 -0.65 22.27
CA GLU A 395 -33.10 0.70 22.35
C GLU A 395 -33.92 0.91 23.63
N THR A 396 -34.74 -0.08 24.00
CA THR A 396 -35.61 -0.04 25.19
C THR A 396 -34.91 -0.47 26.49
N TYR A 397 -33.62 -0.82 26.50
CA TYR A 397 -32.99 -1.43 27.68
C TYR A 397 -33.12 -0.58 28.95
N TYR A 398 -33.10 0.75 28.81
CA TYR A 398 -33.19 1.68 29.93
C TYR A 398 -34.52 1.59 30.71
N THR A 399 -35.62 1.07 30.12
CA THR A 399 -36.88 0.84 30.86
C THR A 399 -36.84 -0.39 31.75
N GLU A 400 -35.86 -1.28 31.57
CA GLU A 400 -35.72 -2.56 32.27
C GLU A 400 -34.35 -2.73 32.96
N THR A 401 -33.50 -1.69 32.96
CA THR A 401 -32.14 -1.73 33.51
C THR A 401 -32.12 -2.21 34.96
N PRO A 402 -31.38 -3.29 35.29
CA PRO A 402 -31.17 -3.70 36.67
C PRO A 402 -30.45 -2.62 37.48
N TYR A 403 -30.98 -2.32 38.68
CA TYR A 403 -30.44 -1.26 39.54
C TYR A 403 -28.94 -1.43 39.87
N LYS A 404 -28.41 -2.65 39.97
CA LYS A 404 -27.00 -2.89 40.32
C LYS A 404 -26.22 -3.53 39.17
N ASN A 405 -25.09 -2.91 38.81
CA ASN A 405 -24.09 -3.40 37.84
C ASN A 405 -24.68 -3.92 36.51
N PRO A 406 -25.56 -3.18 35.81
CA PRO A 406 -26.15 -3.62 34.54
C PRO A 406 -25.07 -3.88 33.48
N LYS A 407 -25.31 -4.91 32.66
CA LYS A 407 -24.40 -5.45 31.63
C LYS A 407 -24.99 -5.47 30.21
N GLY A 408 -26.12 -4.78 30.01
CA GLY A 408 -26.94 -4.88 28.80
C GLY A 408 -27.85 -6.11 28.81
N PRO A 409 -28.60 -6.35 27.72
CA PRO A 409 -29.31 -7.59 27.49
C PRO A 409 -28.34 -8.74 27.16
N ASP A 410 -28.74 -9.99 27.43
CA ASP A 410 -27.89 -11.17 27.25
C ASP A 410 -27.44 -11.41 25.79
N SER A 411 -28.21 -10.93 24.82
CA SER A 411 -27.94 -11.11 23.38
C SER A 411 -28.38 -9.88 22.57
N GLY A 412 -27.84 -9.73 21.36
CA GLY A 412 -28.19 -8.64 20.45
C GLY A 412 -27.48 -8.77 19.09
N ILE A 413 -27.78 -7.82 18.19
CA ILE A 413 -27.21 -7.75 16.83
C ILE A 413 -26.07 -6.71 16.76
N ARG A 414 -26.10 -5.70 17.64
CA ARG A 414 -25.15 -4.57 17.67
C ARG A 414 -24.62 -4.42 19.09
N ARG A 415 -23.35 -4.06 19.24
CA ARG A 415 -22.73 -3.69 20.53
C ARG A 415 -22.84 -2.18 20.73
N VAL A 416 -22.89 -1.75 21.98
CA VAL A 416 -22.93 -0.32 22.34
C VAL A 416 -21.62 0.37 21.95
N ILE A 417 -21.73 1.59 21.42
CA ILE A 417 -20.61 2.54 21.26
C ILE A 417 -20.98 3.89 21.89
N ARG A 418 -20.00 4.55 22.52
CA ARG A 418 -20.21 5.78 23.31
C ARG A 418 -19.30 6.93 22.87
N GLY A 419 -19.51 8.12 23.45
CA GLY A 419 -18.65 9.32 23.35
C GLY A 419 -18.74 10.15 22.09
N GLY A 420 -19.22 9.58 20.99
CA GLY A 420 -19.16 10.23 19.68
C GLY A 420 -17.74 10.21 19.12
N SER A 421 -17.38 11.10 18.19
CA SER A 421 -16.04 11.11 17.58
C SER A 421 -15.71 12.48 17.01
N ARG A 422 -14.50 12.65 16.45
CA ARG A 422 -14.07 13.84 15.70
C ARG A 422 -14.96 14.26 14.53
N PHE A 423 -15.90 13.41 14.11
CA PHE A 423 -16.90 13.67 13.06
C PHE A 423 -18.33 13.87 13.59
N SER A 424 -18.53 13.76 14.91
CA SER A 424 -19.84 13.93 15.55
C SER A 424 -20.28 15.39 15.60
N LYS A 425 -21.59 15.61 15.71
CA LYS A 425 -22.18 16.90 16.08
C LYS A 425 -22.19 17.06 17.62
N PRO A 426 -22.26 18.30 18.16
CA PRO A 426 -22.25 18.55 19.61
C PRO A 426 -23.25 17.73 20.42
N PHE A 427 -24.48 17.56 19.92
CA PHE A 427 -25.51 16.78 20.60
C PHE A 427 -25.23 15.26 20.64
N GLN A 428 -24.26 14.78 19.86
CA GLN A 428 -23.88 13.36 19.75
C GLN A 428 -22.66 13.00 20.59
N ILE A 429 -22.13 13.95 21.38
CA ILE A 429 -21.01 13.72 22.32
C ILE A 429 -21.41 13.93 23.78
N ARG A 430 -22.72 14.05 24.06
CA ARG A 430 -23.20 14.18 25.44
C ARG A 430 -22.86 12.91 26.21
N THR A 431 -22.64 13.07 27.50
CA THR A 431 -22.31 12.01 28.47
C THR A 431 -23.22 10.78 28.34
N PHE A 432 -24.52 11.02 28.16
CA PHE A 432 -25.56 10.00 28.06
C PHE A 432 -25.85 9.51 26.63
N THR A 433 -25.30 10.13 25.58
CA THR A 433 -25.61 9.72 24.20
C THR A 433 -25.09 8.31 23.91
N ARG A 434 -26.01 7.44 23.50
CA ARG A 434 -25.72 6.08 23.03
C ARG A 434 -25.72 6.05 21.51
N LYS A 435 -24.98 5.07 20.99
CA LYS A 435 -25.11 4.53 19.64
C LYS A 435 -24.76 3.05 19.71
N SER A 436 -24.84 2.36 18.59
CA SER A 436 -24.38 0.98 18.47
C SER A 436 -23.77 0.71 17.12
N GLU A 437 -22.99 -0.37 17.01
CA GLU A 437 -22.51 -0.91 15.73
C GLU A 437 -22.47 -2.45 15.74
N GLN A 438 -22.57 -3.08 14.57
CA GLN A 438 -22.40 -4.53 14.43
C GLN A 438 -20.98 -4.92 14.88
N PRO A 439 -20.79 -5.99 15.68
CA PRO A 439 -19.52 -6.28 16.35
C PRO A 439 -18.37 -6.66 15.41
N ASN A 440 -18.66 -6.98 14.14
CA ASN A 440 -17.71 -7.31 13.09
C ASN A 440 -17.42 -6.13 12.13
N LEU A 441 -18.02 -4.96 12.37
CA LEU A 441 -17.75 -3.74 11.59
C LEU A 441 -16.75 -2.85 12.32
N PHE A 442 -16.05 -2.03 11.54
CA PHE A 442 -15.00 -1.12 11.99
C PHE A 442 -15.16 0.21 11.25
N ASN A 443 -14.67 1.33 11.81
CA ASN A 443 -14.63 2.59 11.08
C ASN A 443 -13.43 3.48 11.47
N VAL A 444 -13.29 4.60 10.76
CA VAL A 444 -12.14 5.54 10.83
C VAL A 444 -12.07 6.41 12.10
N ALA A 445 -13.03 6.29 13.00
CA ALA A 445 -13.09 6.97 14.30
C ALA A 445 -13.93 6.16 15.31
N LEU A 446 -13.66 4.85 15.38
CA LEU A 446 -14.17 3.91 16.38
C LEU A 446 -12.99 3.10 16.89
N GLY A 447 -12.75 3.26 18.20
CA GLY A 447 -11.73 2.60 19.00
C GLY A 447 -12.36 2.16 20.33
N PHE A 448 -11.60 2.23 21.42
CA PHE A 448 -12.03 1.78 22.74
C PHE A 448 -11.08 2.24 23.85
N ARG A 449 -11.54 2.12 25.10
CA ARG A 449 -10.71 2.08 26.30
C ARG A 449 -11.02 0.83 27.11
N CYS A 450 -10.13 0.44 28.02
CA CYS A 450 -10.36 -0.72 28.89
C CYS A 450 -10.86 -0.31 30.28
N ALA A 451 -11.50 -1.26 30.96
CA ALA A 451 -11.87 -1.21 32.37
C ALA A 451 -11.48 -2.51 33.08
N LYS A 452 -11.57 -2.50 34.42
CA LYS A 452 -11.23 -3.64 35.27
C LYS A 452 -11.97 -3.53 36.60
N ASP A 453 -12.37 -4.66 37.17
CA ASP A 453 -13.02 -4.65 38.48
C ASP A 453 -12.02 -4.22 39.56
N ALA A 454 -12.41 -3.29 40.44
CA ALA A 454 -11.51 -2.84 41.49
C ALA A 454 -11.31 -3.98 42.51
N LYS A 455 -10.08 -4.17 42.98
CA LYS A 455 -9.82 -5.11 44.07
C LYS A 455 -10.54 -4.62 45.33
N GLN A 456 -11.42 -5.44 45.87
CA GLN A 456 -11.91 -5.27 47.24
C GLN A 456 -10.69 -5.30 48.17
N LYS A 457 -10.56 -4.28 49.02
CA LYS A 457 -9.49 -4.14 50.02
C LYS A 457 -9.90 -4.75 51.35
#